data_AF-A0A0J1HSC3-F1
#
_entry.id   AF-A0A0J1HSC3-F1
#
_cell.length_a   1.000
_cell.length_b   1.000
_cell.length_c   1.000
_cell.angle_alpha   90.00
_cell.angle_beta   90.00
_cell.angle_gamma   90.00
#
_symmetry.space_group_name_H-M   'P 1'
#
loop_
_entity.id
_entity.type
_entity.pdbx_description
1 polymer ?
#
loop_
_entity_poly.entity_id
_entity_poly.type
_entity_poly.pdbx_seq_one_letter_code
_entity_poly.pdbx_strand_id
1 'polypeptide(L)'
;MSQKNKKEFISLILTLFLFLASIAVFLFVRGSNLTLWIPISLYLLIDLGLLVSLIIGIQSNNKSIKIFSILSNIILMIPITIWTYFLLLANGISEK
;
A
#
# COMPACT_ATOMS: atom_id res chain seq x y z
N MET A 1 -28.04 -4.88 4.51
CA MET A 1 -26.92 -4.94 3.54
C MET A 1 -26.45 -6.38 3.41
N SER A 2 -26.54 -6.99 2.22
CA SER A 2 -26.15 -8.39 1.99
C SER A 2 -24.65 -8.61 2.28
N GLN A 3 -24.28 -9.79 2.80
CA GLN A 3 -22.89 -10.21 3.10
C GLN A 3 -21.92 -9.96 1.91
N LYS A 4 -22.42 -10.05 0.68
CA LYS A 4 -21.65 -9.83 -0.55
C LYS A 4 -21.21 -8.37 -0.71
N ASN A 5 -22.11 -7.42 -0.41
CA ASN A 5 -21.83 -5.99 -0.47
C ASN A 5 -20.81 -5.56 0.61
N LYS A 6 -20.77 -6.26 1.76
CA LYS A 6 -19.76 -5.99 2.80
C LYS A 6 -18.35 -6.34 2.31
N LYS A 7 -18.17 -7.49 1.65
CA LYS A 7 -16.86 -7.88 1.09
C LYS A 7 -16.36 -6.92 0.01
N GLU A 8 -17.27 -6.41 -0.83
CA GLU A 8 -16.91 -5.43 -1.87
C GLU A 8 -16.41 -4.10 -1.27
N PHE A 9 -16.99 -3.65 -0.17
CA PHE A 9 -16.55 -2.44 0.53
C PHE A 9 -15.24 -2.60 1.30
N ILE A 10 -14.88 -3.82 1.72
CA ILE A 10 -13.64 -4.08 2.46
C ILE A 10 -12.40 -3.69 1.63
N SER A 11 -12.39 -3.98 0.32
CA SER A 11 -11.26 -3.59 -0.55
C SER A 11 -11.07 -2.07 -0.59
N LEU A 12 -12.16 -1.30 -0.64
CA LEU A 12 -12.11 0.16 -0.64
C LEU A 12 -11.56 0.70 0.69
N ILE A 13 -12.08 0.20 1.81
CA ILE A 13 -11.65 0.59 3.14
C ILE A 13 -10.18 0.22 3.38
N LEU A 14 -9.76 -0.97 2.96
CA LEU A 14 -8.38 -1.43 3.08
C LEU A 14 -7.43 -0.56 2.26
N THR A 15 -7.80 -0.22 1.02
CA THR A 15 -7.00 0.69 0.16
C THR A 15 -6.85 2.06 0.82
N LEU A 16 -7.94 2.62 1.37
CA LEU A 16 -7.91 3.90 2.07
C LEU A 16 -7.03 3.84 3.33
N PHE A 17 -7.15 2.76 4.12
CA PHE A 17 -6.34 2.54 5.31
C PHE A 17 -4.85 2.45 4.98
N LEU A 18 -4.49 1.70 3.93
CA LEU A 18 -3.11 1.56 3.48
C LEU A 18 -2.53 2.87 2.93
N PHE A 19 -3.36 3.67 2.26
CA PHE A 19 -2.97 5.02 1.85
C PHE A 19 -2.67 5.94 3.04
N LEU A 20 -3.53 5.93 4.06
CA LEU A 20 -3.29 6.70 5.28
C LEU A 20 -2.05 6.18 6.03
N ALA A 21 -1.85 4.86 6.06
CA ALA A 21 -0.68 4.24 6.66
C ALA A 21 0.62 4.67 5.93
N SER A 22 0.64 4.75 4.60
CA SER A 22 1.83 5.17 3.86
C SER A 22 2.22 6.63 4.14
N ILE A 23 1.23 7.52 4.28
CA ILE A 23 1.44 8.91 4.72
C ILE A 23 1.99 8.93 6.15
N ALA A 24 1.42 8.14 7.05
CA ALA A 24 1.88 8.07 8.44
C ALA A 24 3.33 7.58 8.55
N VAL A 25 3.70 6.53 7.79
CA VAL A 25 5.08 6.04 7.71
C VAL A 25 6.01 7.14 7.21
N PHE A 26 5.63 7.87 6.16
CA PHE A 26 6.44 8.96 5.62
C PHE A 26 6.70 10.05 6.65
N LEU A 27 5.67 10.48 7.38
CA LEU A 27 5.80 11.51 8.41
C LEU A 27 6.64 11.03 9.59
N PHE A 28 6.44 9.78 10.02
CA PHE A 28 7.17 9.19 11.15
C PHE A 28 8.66 9.05 10.84
N VAL A 29 9.00 8.52 9.66
CA VAL A 29 10.38 8.31 9.21
C VAL A 29 11.10 9.64 9.04
N ARG A 30 10.43 10.68 8.53
CA ARG A 30 11.03 12.01 8.41
C ARG A 30 11.42 12.61 9.77
N GLY A 31 10.65 12.34 10.82
CA GLY A 31 10.84 12.91 12.15
C GLY A 31 11.77 12.10 13.07
N SER A 32 12.29 10.97 12.62
CA SER A 32 13.02 10.03 13.48
C SER A 32 14.31 9.54 12.83
N ASN A 33 15.36 9.36 13.64
CA ASN A 33 16.65 8.86 13.17
C ASN A 33 16.65 7.31 13.16
N LEU A 34 15.73 6.74 12.39
CA LEU A 34 15.55 5.29 12.29
C LEU A 34 16.52 4.69 11.27
N THR A 35 16.89 3.43 11.49
CA THR A 35 17.60 2.64 10.49
C THR A 35 16.73 2.49 9.23
N LEU A 36 17.33 2.55 8.04
CA LEU A 36 16.63 2.46 6.76
C LEU A 36 15.85 1.15 6.58
N TRP A 37 16.25 0.07 7.27
CA TRP A 37 15.52 -1.20 7.30
C TRP A 37 14.09 -1.09 7.82
N ILE A 38 13.82 -0.16 8.74
CA ILE A 38 12.49 0.05 9.31
C ILE A 38 11.50 0.60 8.26
N PRO A 39 11.74 1.77 7.61
CA PRO A 39 10.88 2.25 6.55
C PRO A 39 10.75 1.28 5.38
N ILE A 40 11.84 0.61 4.98
CA ILE A 40 11.81 -0.39 3.90
C ILE A 40 10.81 -1.50 4.25
N SER A 41 10.91 -2.07 5.45
CA SER A 41 10.03 -3.16 5.89
C SER A 41 8.57 -2.73 5.96
N LEU A 42 8.31 -1.51 6.44
CA LEU A 42 6.95 -0.95 6.52
C LEU A 42 6.35 -0.71 5.14
N TYR A 43 7.10 -0.13 4.20
CA TYR A 43 6.60 0.08 2.84
C TYR A 43 6.38 -1.23 2.08
N LEU A 44 7.23 -2.24 2.27
CA LEU A 44 6.99 -3.58 1.73
C LEU A 44 5.71 -4.20 2.29
N LEU A 45 5.43 -4.03 3.59
CA LEU A 45 4.19 -4.50 4.20
C LEU A 45 2.95 -3.80 3.60
N ILE A 46 3.07 -2.50 3.32
CA ILE A 46 2.01 -1.72 2.67
C ILE A 46 1.77 -2.21 1.24
N ASP A 47 2.82 -2.44 0.46
CA ASP A 47 2.71 -2.99 -0.90
C ASP A 47 2.04 -4.37 -0.92
N LEU A 48 2.39 -5.26 0.03
CA LEU A 48 1.70 -6.54 0.21
C LEU A 48 0.21 -6.35 0.55
N GLY A 49 -0.11 -5.37 1.41
CA GLY A 49 -1.48 -5.02 1.73
C GLY A 49 -2.26 -4.54 0.50
N LEU A 50 -1.65 -3.72 -0.36
CA LEU A 50 -2.27 -3.22 -1.60
C LEU A 50 -2.51 -4.37 -2.59
N LEU A 51 -1.60 -5.33 -2.68
CA LEU A 51 -1.81 -6.55 -3.47
C LEU A 51 -3.00 -7.37 -2.95
N VAL A 52 -3.12 -7.57 -1.65
CA VAL A 52 -4.27 -8.26 -1.04
C VAL A 52 -5.57 -7.49 -1.32
N SER A 53 -5.54 -6.17 -1.15
CA SER A 53 -6.69 -5.30 -1.44
C SER A 53 -7.14 -5.39 -2.89
N LEU A 54 -6.19 -5.42 -3.83
CA LEU A 54 -6.43 -5.58 -5.26
C LEU A 54 -7.06 -6.94 -5.58
N ILE A 55 -6.52 -8.03 -5.02
CA ILE A 55 -7.07 -9.39 -5.21
C ILE A 55 -8.53 -9.44 -4.75
N ILE A 56 -8.86 -8.84 -3.61
CA ILE A 56 -10.24 -8.78 -3.09
C ILE A 56 -11.12 -7.94 -4.02
N GLY A 57 -10.64 -6.79 -4.49
CA GLY A 57 -11.41 -5.89 -5.36
C GLY A 57 -11.70 -6.45 -6.74
N ILE A 58 -10.78 -7.22 -7.32
CA ILE A 58 -10.97 -7.88 -8.63
C ILE A 58 -12.08 -8.94 -8.58
N GLN A 59 -12.32 -9.53 -7.41
CA GLN A 59 -13.39 -10.50 -7.17
C GLN A 59 -14.78 -9.85 -6.99
N SER A 60 -14.88 -8.52 -7.01
CA SER A 60 -16.15 -7.80 -6.93
C SER A 60 -17.03 -8.06 -8.16
N ASN A 61 -18.32 -8.29 -7.94
CA ASN A 61 -19.29 -8.45 -9.04
C ASN A 61 -19.69 -7.10 -9.62
N ASN A 62 -19.50 -6.01 -8.88
CA ASN A 62 -19.79 -4.67 -9.33
C ASN A 62 -18.63 -4.11 -10.18
N LYS A 63 -18.88 -3.93 -11.49
CA LYS A 63 -17.88 -3.41 -12.44
C LYS A 63 -17.25 -2.10 -11.99
N SER A 64 -18.02 -1.19 -11.41
CA SER A 64 -17.52 0.12 -10.96
C SER A 64 -16.55 -0.03 -9.80
N ILE A 65 -16.89 -0.85 -8.80
CA ILE A 65 -16.03 -1.12 -7.63
C ILE A 65 -14.75 -1.83 -8.07
N LYS A 66 -14.88 -2.79 -9.00
CA LYS A 66 -13.75 -3.53 -9.56
C LYS A 66 -12.75 -2.59 -10.27
N ILE A 67 -13.23 -1.75 -11.18
CA ILE A 67 -12.39 -0.80 -11.93
C ILE A 67 -11.72 0.18 -10.96
N PHE A 68 -12.48 0.73 -10.01
CA PHE A 68 -11.93 1.64 -9.00
C PHE A 68 -10.84 0.96 -8.18
N SER A 69 -11.09 -0.24 -7.64
CA SER A 69 -10.09 -0.97 -6.86
C SER A 69 -8.80 -1.23 -7.65
N ILE A 70 -8.91 -1.63 -8.93
CA ILE A 70 -7.74 -1.83 -9.80
C ILE A 70 -6.94 -0.53 -9.96
N LEU A 71 -7.61 0.56 -10.36
CA LEU A 71 -6.95 1.85 -10.58
C LEU A 71 -6.31 2.37 -9.29
N SER A 72 -7.04 2.39 -8.18
CA SER A 72 -6.55 2.93 -6.91
C SER A 72 -5.35 2.16 -6.39
N ASN A 73 -5.41 0.82 -6.37
CA ASN A 73 -4.30 0.01 -5.87
C ASN A 73 -3.06 0.14 -6.76
N ILE A 74 -3.21 0.11 -8.10
CA ILE A 74 -2.06 0.26 -9.01
C ILE A 74 -1.43 1.66 -8.87
N ILE A 75 -2.24 2.72 -8.86
CA ILE A 75 -1.76 4.11 -8.71
C ILE A 75 -1.01 4.30 -7.39
N LEU A 76 -1.42 3.63 -6.31
CA LEU A 76 -0.75 3.70 -5.01
C LEU A 76 0.50 2.82 -4.94
N MET A 77 0.47 1.64 -5.55
CA MET A 77 1.57 0.67 -5.48
C MET A 77 2.81 1.17 -6.23
N ILE A 78 2.64 1.70 -7.45
CA ILE A 78 3.76 2.19 -8.27
C ILE A 78 4.70 3.16 -7.51
N PRO A 79 4.22 4.28 -6.94
CA PRO A 79 5.09 5.21 -6.24
C PRO A 79 5.69 4.61 -4.95
N ILE A 80 4.96 3.76 -4.23
CA ILE A 80 5.48 3.08 -3.02
C ILE A 80 6.61 2.12 -3.39
N THR A 81 6.43 1.33 -4.45
CA THR A 81 7.47 0.41 -4.94
C THR A 81 8.71 1.17 -5.41
N ILE A 82 8.55 2.25 -6.18
CA ILE A 82 9.68 3.11 -6.62
C ILE A 82 10.40 3.71 -5.42
N TRP A 83 9.65 4.21 -4.43
CA TRP A 83 10.22 4.79 -3.22
C TRP A 83 11.00 3.75 -2.40
N THR A 84 10.43 2.56 -2.24
CA THR A 84 11.07 1.44 -1.53
C THR A 84 12.34 1.00 -2.24
N TYR A 85 12.36 0.99 -3.57
CA TYR A 85 13.56 0.72 -4.36
C TYR A 85 14.66 1.75 -4.09
N PHE A 86 14.34 3.04 -4.03
CA PHE A 86 15.32 4.07 -3.66
C PHE A 86 15.85 3.92 -2.24
N LEU A 87 14.99 3.55 -1.29
CA LEU A 87 15.43 3.28 0.09
C LEU A 87 16.39 2.08 0.16
N LEU A 88 16.11 1.01 -0.59
CA LEU A 88 17.00 -0.14 -0.69
C LEU A 88 18.36 0.23 -1.30
N LEU A 89 18.37 1.05 -2.37
CA LEU A 89 19.61 1.57 -2.95
C LEU A 89 20.38 2.43 -1.94
N ALA A 90 19.70 3.33 -1.24
CA ALA A 90 20.31 4.16 -0.20
C ALA A 90 20.92 3.32 0.93
N ASN A 91 20.22 2.25 1.35
CA ASN A 91 20.73 1.34 2.37
C ASN A 91 21.99 0.59 1.90
N GLY A 92 21.99 0.07 0.68
CA GLY A 92 23.15 -0.63 0.11
C GLY A 92 24.37 0.27 -0.12
N ILE A 93 24.17 1.58 -0.31
CA ILE A 93 25.26 2.56 -0.36
C ILE A 93 25.72 2.92 1.05
N SER A 94 24.80 3.04 2.02
CA SER A 94 25.11 3.44 3.40
C SER A 94 25.83 2.36 4.22
N GLU A 95 25.63 1.08 3.92
CA GLU A 95 26.27 -0.03 4.64
C GLU A 95 27.69 -0.36 4.12
N LYS A 96 28.11 0.26 3.00
CA LYS A 96 29.49 0.19 2.47
C LYS A 96 30.37 1.26 3.09
#